data_AF-A0A9D2P3M2-F1
#
_entry.id   AF-A0A9D2P3M2-F1
#
_cell.length_a   1.000
_cell.length_b   1.000
_cell.length_c   1.000
_cell.angle_alpha   90.00
_cell.angle_beta   90.00
_cell.angle_gamma   90.00
#
_symmetry.space_group_name_H-M   'P 1'
#
loop_
_entity.id
_entity.type
_entity.pdbx_description
1 polymer ?
#
loop_
_entity_poly.entity_id
_entity_poly.type
_entity_poly.pdbx_seq_one_letter_code
_entity_poly.pdbx_strand_id
1 'polypeptide(L)'
;MASNYTENYGLCQWEATDSFVRTEFNQDNARIDAALKDLEDTKAEQAALSSLSATVSGKASQSSVNSLSGEIALKCRVKAGTYTGNGAASQTISAGFSLKAVLVEQADGRRPYSSNYGVLGGLAVTGHPVSRSSKDLLKLSGSSFIVYSQSEFVGDLNGNGVTYHYVAFG
;
A
#
# COMPACT_ATOMS: atom_id res chain seq x y z
N MET A 1 -11.63 -60.22 34.74
CA MET A 1 -11.12 -58.84 34.47
C MET A 1 -11.98 -58.27 33.35
N ALA A 2 -11.94 -56.96 33.06
CA ALA A 2 -12.63 -56.44 31.88
C ALA A 2 -11.98 -57.03 30.63
N SER A 3 -12.79 -57.46 29.66
CA SER A 3 -12.31 -57.99 28.38
C SER A 3 -12.27 -56.93 27.27
N ASN A 4 -12.86 -55.76 27.50
CA ASN A 4 -12.95 -54.67 26.54
C ASN A 4 -12.75 -53.30 27.24
N TYR A 5 -12.51 -52.24 26.46
CA TYR A 5 -12.23 -50.90 26.95
C TYR A 5 -12.82 -49.80 26.06
N THR A 6 -13.11 -48.64 26.63
CA THR A 6 -13.53 -47.45 25.85
C THR A 6 -12.39 -46.90 24.98
N GLU A 7 -12.74 -46.19 23.92
CA GLU A 7 -11.81 -45.81 22.85
C GLU A 7 -10.85 -44.69 23.24
N ASN A 8 -11.30 -43.68 23.99
CA ASN A 8 -10.50 -42.47 24.21
C ASN A 8 -9.54 -42.59 25.41
N TYR A 9 -10.02 -43.14 26.53
CA TYR A 9 -9.27 -43.23 27.78
C TYR A 9 -9.18 -44.64 28.37
N GLY A 10 -9.65 -45.67 27.66
CA GLY A 10 -9.45 -47.06 28.04
C GLY A 10 -10.17 -47.47 29.34
N LEU A 11 -11.38 -46.96 29.57
CA LEU A 11 -12.19 -47.33 30.74
C LEU A 11 -12.76 -48.74 30.56
N CYS A 12 -12.79 -49.50 31.66
CA CYS A 12 -13.16 -50.92 31.64
C CYS A 12 -14.59 -51.15 31.09
N GLN A 13 -14.73 -52.14 30.20
CA GLN A 13 -16.00 -52.64 29.68
C GLN A 13 -16.09 -54.15 29.93
N TRP A 14 -17.12 -54.57 30.64
CA TRP A 14 -17.36 -55.98 30.99
C TRP A 14 -18.39 -56.60 30.06
N GLU A 15 -17.97 -57.55 29.25
CA GLU A 15 -18.81 -58.26 28.28
C GLU A 15 -19.64 -59.34 28.97
N ALA A 16 -20.67 -59.86 28.28
CA ALA A 16 -21.53 -60.91 28.82
C ALA A 16 -20.79 -62.20 29.21
N THR A 17 -19.61 -62.43 28.62
CA THR A 17 -18.73 -63.58 28.90
C THR A 17 -17.79 -63.36 30.09
N ASP A 18 -17.70 -62.14 30.62
CA ASP A 18 -16.90 -61.85 31.81
C ASP A 18 -17.59 -62.38 33.08
N SER A 19 -16.80 -62.63 34.13
CA SER A 19 -17.31 -63.17 35.40
C SER A 19 -18.34 -62.28 36.12
N PHE A 20 -18.50 -61.03 35.68
CA PHE A 20 -19.46 -60.08 36.23
C PHE A 20 -19.88 -59.07 35.15
N VAL A 21 -21.18 -59.06 34.81
CA VAL A 21 -21.75 -58.08 33.89
C VAL A 21 -22.16 -56.84 34.69
N ARG A 22 -21.62 -55.67 34.32
CA ARG A 22 -21.88 -54.39 34.99
C ARG A 22 -22.43 -53.35 34.02
N THR A 23 -23.61 -53.64 33.47
CA THR A 23 -24.23 -52.85 32.39
C THR A 23 -24.33 -51.35 32.70
N GLU A 24 -24.69 -50.97 33.92
CA GLU A 24 -24.79 -49.56 34.32
C GLU A 24 -23.41 -48.88 34.38
N PHE A 25 -22.40 -49.57 34.92
CA PHE A 25 -21.02 -49.09 34.92
C PHE A 25 -20.42 -49.00 33.52
N ASN A 26 -20.75 -49.94 32.62
CA ASN A 26 -20.33 -49.88 31.22
C ASN A 26 -20.88 -48.62 30.53
N GLN A 27 -22.16 -48.31 30.76
CA GLN A 27 -22.80 -47.08 30.24
C GLN A 27 -22.16 -45.83 30.83
N ASP A 28 -21.94 -45.79 32.13
CA ASP A 28 -21.32 -44.64 32.78
C ASP A 28 -19.87 -44.43 32.34
N ASN A 29 -19.09 -45.52 32.20
CA ASN A 29 -17.75 -45.46 31.64
C ASN A 29 -17.76 -44.94 30.21
N ALA A 30 -18.69 -45.38 29.35
CA ALA A 30 -18.81 -44.86 28.00
C ALA A 30 -19.18 -43.36 27.98
N ARG A 31 -20.08 -42.92 28.88
CA ARG A 31 -20.43 -41.49 29.02
C ARG A 31 -19.27 -40.65 29.53
N ILE A 32 -18.52 -41.13 30.52
CA ILE A 32 -17.35 -40.44 31.08
C ILE A 32 -16.25 -40.32 30.03
N ASP A 33 -16.00 -41.39 29.27
CA ASP A 33 -15.01 -41.41 28.18
C ASP A 33 -15.34 -40.35 27.11
N ALA A 34 -16.61 -40.30 26.68
CA ALA A 34 -17.08 -39.30 25.73
C ALA A 34 -16.98 -37.87 26.30
N ALA A 35 -17.43 -37.65 27.55
CA ALA A 35 -17.39 -36.34 28.18
C ALA A 35 -15.96 -35.82 28.41
N LEU A 36 -15.01 -36.70 28.71
CA LEU A 36 -13.58 -36.35 28.81
C LEU A 36 -13.02 -35.96 27.43
N LYS A 37 -13.40 -36.70 26.39
CA LYS A 37 -12.96 -36.42 25.01
C LYS A 37 -13.48 -35.08 24.53
N ASP A 38 -14.77 -34.82 24.72
CA ASP A 38 -15.40 -33.54 24.39
C ASP A 38 -14.73 -32.37 25.14
N LEU A 39 -14.35 -32.57 26.42
CA LEU A 39 -13.66 -31.57 27.21
C LEU A 39 -12.23 -31.31 26.70
N GLU A 40 -11.50 -32.36 26.29
CA GLU A 40 -10.18 -32.24 25.68
C GLU A 40 -10.24 -31.44 24.39
N ASP A 41 -11.19 -31.77 23.51
CA ASP A 41 -11.38 -31.09 22.22
C ASP A 41 -11.77 -29.62 22.42
N THR A 42 -12.69 -29.33 23.36
CA THR A 42 -13.09 -27.95 23.69
C THR A 42 -11.91 -27.13 24.22
N LYS A 43 -11.05 -27.72 25.06
CA LYS A 43 -9.86 -27.03 25.58
C LYS A 43 -8.84 -26.75 24.48
N ALA A 44 -8.66 -27.68 23.55
CA ALA A 44 -7.78 -27.49 22.39
C ALA A 44 -8.26 -26.32 21.52
N GLU A 45 -9.57 -26.22 21.26
CA GLU A 45 -10.18 -25.09 20.54
C GLU A 45 -10.00 -23.76 21.28
N GLN A 46 -10.20 -23.75 22.60
CA GLN A 46 -10.02 -22.54 23.41
C GLN A 46 -8.56 -22.03 23.38
N ALA A 47 -7.58 -22.95 23.40
CA ALA A 47 -6.17 -22.60 23.27
C ALA A 47 -5.84 -22.02 21.88
N ALA A 48 -6.43 -22.57 20.82
CA ALA A 48 -6.30 -22.03 19.46
C ALA A 48 -6.92 -20.63 19.34
N LEU A 49 -8.10 -20.41 19.92
CA LEU A 49 -8.78 -19.11 19.95
C LEU A 49 -7.97 -18.06 20.73
N SER A 50 -7.41 -18.43 21.87
CA SER A 50 -6.56 -17.54 22.68
C SER A 50 -5.30 -17.12 21.89
N SER A 51 -4.65 -18.07 21.22
CA SER A 51 -3.47 -17.82 20.39
C SER A 51 -3.78 -16.90 19.20
N LEU A 52 -4.94 -17.11 18.55
CA LEU A 52 -5.41 -16.25 17.47
C LEU A 52 -5.72 -14.83 17.97
N SER A 53 -6.38 -14.71 19.13
CA SER A 53 -6.68 -13.43 19.76
C SER A 53 -5.41 -12.65 20.08
N ALA A 54 -4.41 -13.29 20.70
CA ALA A 54 -3.11 -12.68 20.97
C ALA A 54 -2.40 -12.22 19.68
N THR A 55 -2.46 -13.02 18.62
CA THR A 55 -1.91 -12.66 17.30
C THR A 55 -2.63 -11.44 16.71
N VAL A 56 -3.96 -11.38 16.79
CA VAL A 56 -4.75 -10.24 16.30
C VAL A 56 -4.45 -8.98 17.11
N SER A 57 -4.32 -9.08 18.43
CA SER A 57 -3.93 -7.96 19.29
C SER A 57 -2.49 -7.49 19.06
N GLY A 58 -1.59 -8.39 18.65
CA GLY A 58 -0.19 -8.07 18.34
C GLY A 58 0.04 -7.50 16.93
N LYS A 59 -0.96 -7.57 16.04
CA LYS A 59 -0.90 -6.88 14.74
C LYS A 59 -0.96 -5.36 14.95
N ALA A 60 -0.37 -4.61 14.02
CA ALA A 60 -0.35 -3.15 14.07
C ALA A 60 -1.75 -2.59 14.33
N SER A 61 -1.88 -1.76 15.38
CA SER A 61 -3.17 -1.15 15.69
C SER A 61 -3.63 -0.28 14.52
N GLN A 62 -4.95 -0.23 14.27
CA GLN A 62 -5.53 0.69 13.28
C GLN A 62 -5.07 2.14 13.53
N SER A 63 -4.81 2.50 14.79
CA SER A 63 -4.24 3.78 15.18
C SER A 63 -2.85 4.01 14.58
N SER A 64 -1.93 3.05 14.71
CA SER A 64 -0.59 3.12 14.10
C SER A 64 -0.66 3.27 12.58
N VAL A 65 -1.54 2.51 11.92
CA VAL A 65 -1.76 2.61 10.46
C VAL A 65 -2.27 3.99 10.06
N ASN A 66 -3.23 4.53 10.82
CA ASN A 66 -3.80 5.84 10.57
C ASN A 66 -2.77 6.96 10.80
N SER A 67 -1.97 6.86 11.87
CA SER A 67 -0.88 7.81 12.15
C SER A 67 0.17 7.81 11.04
N LEU A 68 0.66 6.65 10.61
CA LEU A 68 1.62 6.56 9.50
C LEU A 68 1.03 7.10 8.18
N SER A 69 -0.25 6.84 7.92
CA SER A 69 -0.95 7.38 6.75
C SER A 69 -1.05 8.92 6.80
N GLY A 70 -1.32 9.48 7.98
CA GLY A 70 -1.32 10.92 8.22
C GLY A 70 0.06 11.56 8.02
N GLU A 71 1.13 10.93 8.53
CA GLU A 71 2.50 11.43 8.35
C GLU A 71 2.95 11.40 6.89
N ILE A 72 2.57 10.36 6.11
CA ILE A 72 2.87 10.28 4.67
C ILE A 72 2.17 11.41 3.90
N ALA A 73 0.98 11.83 4.30
CA ALA A 73 0.28 12.95 3.68
C ALA A 73 0.95 14.30 3.98
N LEU A 74 1.72 14.39 5.06
CA LEU A 74 2.44 15.60 5.47
C LEU A 74 3.88 15.67 4.92
N LYS A 75 4.45 14.55 4.47
CA LYS A 75 5.80 14.54 3.86
C LYS A 75 5.75 15.05 2.42
N CYS A 76 6.43 16.17 2.17
CA CYS A 76 6.65 16.70 0.83
C CYS A 76 7.33 15.62 -0.04
N ARG A 77 6.66 15.22 -1.14
CA ARG A 77 7.24 14.29 -2.10
C ARG A 77 8.04 15.08 -3.11
N VAL A 78 9.35 14.87 -3.17
CA VAL A 78 10.21 15.57 -4.13
C VAL A 78 10.83 14.57 -5.08
N LYS A 79 10.75 14.85 -6.38
CA LYS A 79 11.49 14.13 -7.42
C LYS A 79 12.22 15.13 -8.29
N ALA A 80 13.54 15.06 -8.26
CA ALA A 80 14.38 15.71 -9.25
C ALA A 80 14.67 14.72 -10.39
N GLY A 81 14.74 15.23 -11.61
CA GLY A 81 15.08 14.43 -12.76
C GLY A 81 15.36 15.29 -13.98
N THR A 82 15.58 14.63 -15.11
CA THR A 82 15.75 15.28 -16.39
C THR A 82 14.78 14.70 -17.42
N TYR A 83 14.51 15.47 -18.46
CA TYR A 83 13.90 14.95 -19.67
C TYR A 83 14.56 15.59 -20.89
N THR A 84 14.54 14.87 -22.01
CA THR A 84 14.94 15.41 -23.31
C THR A 84 13.68 15.81 -24.06
N GLY A 85 13.64 17.05 -24.53
CA GLY A 85 12.54 17.55 -25.34
C GLY A 85 12.50 16.83 -26.69
N ASN A 86 11.30 16.46 -27.11
CA ASN A 86 11.09 15.68 -28.33
C ASN A 86 10.70 16.53 -29.55
N GLY A 87 10.61 17.86 -29.40
CA GLY A 87 10.25 18.79 -30.48
C GLY A 87 8.78 18.78 -30.89
N ALA A 88 7.94 17.92 -30.29
CA ALA A 88 6.51 17.94 -30.54
C ALA A 88 5.85 19.17 -29.89
N ALA A 89 4.61 19.47 -30.29
CA ALA A 89 3.84 20.57 -29.70
C ALA A 89 3.71 20.45 -28.18
N SER A 90 3.68 19.22 -27.66
CA SER A 90 3.75 18.95 -26.22
C SER A 90 4.37 17.60 -25.91
N GLN A 91 4.86 17.46 -24.67
CA GLN A 91 5.33 16.22 -24.09
C GLN A 91 4.83 16.10 -22.65
N THR A 92 4.40 14.89 -22.26
CA THR A 92 3.98 14.59 -20.88
C THR A 92 5.08 13.83 -20.16
N ILE A 93 5.44 14.30 -18.96
CA ILE A 93 6.49 13.70 -18.14
C ILE A 93 5.87 13.22 -16.83
N SER A 94 6.07 11.94 -16.50
CA SER A 94 5.52 11.33 -15.29
C SER A 94 6.44 11.54 -14.08
N ALA A 95 5.87 12.13 -13.02
CA ALA A 95 6.57 12.24 -11.74
C ALA A 95 6.37 10.98 -10.87
N GLY A 96 5.24 10.28 -11.02
CA GLY A 96 4.92 9.07 -10.27
C GLY A 96 4.15 9.31 -8.96
N PHE A 97 3.77 10.56 -8.69
CA PHE A 97 2.89 10.95 -7.58
C PHE A 97 2.15 12.24 -7.95
N SER A 98 1.01 12.49 -7.32
CA SER A 98 0.18 13.70 -7.55
C SER A 98 0.99 14.98 -7.29
N LEU A 99 0.99 15.91 -8.24
CA LEU A 99 1.81 17.12 -8.18
C LEU A 99 1.06 18.31 -7.57
N LYS A 100 1.79 19.07 -6.76
CA LYS A 100 1.43 20.40 -6.24
C LYS A 100 2.23 21.53 -6.89
N ALA A 101 3.48 21.25 -7.26
CA ALA A 101 4.33 22.17 -8.01
C ALA A 101 5.35 21.42 -8.87
N VAL A 102 5.84 22.06 -9.94
CA VAL A 102 7.00 21.59 -10.70
C VAL A 102 7.79 22.78 -11.22
N LEU A 103 9.10 22.78 -10.94
CA LEU A 103 10.06 23.69 -11.53
C LEU A 103 10.72 22.98 -12.72
N VAL A 104 10.81 23.65 -13.87
CA VAL A 104 11.52 23.18 -15.05
C VAL A 104 12.49 24.26 -15.52
N GLU A 105 13.71 23.86 -15.87
CA GLU A 105 14.75 24.75 -16.41
C GLU A 105 15.55 24.01 -17.51
N GLN A 106 16.04 24.72 -18.53
CA GLN A 106 17.04 24.14 -19.44
C GLN A 106 18.33 23.76 -18.68
N ALA A 107 18.97 22.67 -19.09
CA ALA A 107 20.18 22.15 -18.44
C ALA A 107 21.38 23.12 -18.49
N ASP A 108 21.43 24.00 -19.50
CA ASP A 108 22.47 25.04 -19.65
C ASP A 108 22.19 26.28 -18.79
N GLY A 109 21.08 26.31 -18.04
CA GLY A 109 20.69 27.42 -17.17
C GLY A 109 20.30 28.69 -17.92
N ARG A 110 20.03 28.60 -19.23
CA ARG A 110 19.75 29.77 -20.06
C ARG A 110 18.47 30.47 -19.61
N ARG A 111 18.59 31.77 -19.31
CA ARG A 111 17.46 32.66 -19.05
C ARG A 111 17.30 33.64 -20.21
N PRO A 112 16.07 34.08 -20.53
CA PRO A 112 15.87 35.13 -21.52
C PRO A 112 16.57 36.42 -21.06
N TYR A 113 17.42 36.98 -21.91
CA TYR A 113 18.20 38.19 -21.62
C TYR A 113 17.45 39.48 -21.95
N SER A 114 16.28 39.38 -22.60
CA SER A 114 15.36 40.51 -22.81
C SER A 114 13.92 40.02 -22.82
N SER A 115 12.98 40.95 -22.63
CA SER A 115 11.54 40.68 -22.70
C SER A 115 11.09 40.19 -24.07
N ASN A 116 11.89 40.31 -25.13
CA ASN A 116 11.52 39.85 -26.46
C ASN A 116 11.75 38.34 -26.66
N TYR A 117 12.52 37.68 -25.80
CA TYR A 117 12.72 36.23 -25.87
C TYR A 117 11.71 35.47 -25.04
N GLY A 118 11.31 34.30 -25.52
CA GLY A 118 10.38 33.41 -24.86
C GLY A 118 10.87 32.86 -23.51
N VAL A 119 9.95 32.23 -22.80
CA VAL A 119 10.21 31.57 -21.52
C VAL A 119 11.03 30.29 -21.76
N LEU A 120 12.12 30.12 -20.99
CA LEU A 120 13.04 28.96 -21.08
C LEU A 120 13.06 28.10 -19.81
N GLY A 121 12.23 28.47 -18.84
CA GLY A 121 12.08 27.77 -17.57
C GLY A 121 11.01 28.45 -16.72
N GLY A 122 10.54 27.76 -15.68
CA GLY A 122 9.54 28.32 -14.77
C GLY A 122 8.96 27.31 -13.80
N LEU A 123 8.26 27.86 -12.81
CA LEU A 123 7.53 27.11 -11.78
C LEU A 123 6.04 27.11 -12.12
N ALA A 124 5.47 25.93 -12.32
CA ALA A 124 4.02 25.74 -12.34
C ALA A 124 3.55 25.20 -10.99
N VAL A 125 2.40 25.66 -10.53
CA VAL A 125 1.71 25.12 -9.35
C VAL A 125 0.29 24.69 -9.71
N THR A 126 -0.38 23.93 -8.85
CA THR A 126 -1.75 23.46 -9.14
C THR A 126 -2.67 24.62 -9.51
N GLY A 127 -3.32 24.52 -10.67
CA GLY A 127 -4.23 25.54 -11.20
C GLY A 127 -3.54 26.75 -11.85
N HIS A 128 -2.23 26.89 -11.73
CA HIS A 128 -1.48 28.06 -12.21
C HIS A 128 -0.30 27.59 -13.09
N PRO A 129 -0.54 27.38 -14.40
CA PRO A 129 0.51 27.01 -15.34
C PRO A 129 1.52 28.14 -15.55
N VAL A 130 2.69 27.80 -16.09
CA VAL A 130 3.57 28.78 -16.72
C VAL A 130 2.98 29.05 -18.10
N SER A 131 2.53 30.28 -18.34
CA SER A 131 1.90 30.67 -19.60
C SER A 131 2.37 32.06 -20.02
N ARG A 132 2.46 32.29 -21.33
CA ARG A 132 2.80 33.59 -21.91
C ARG A 132 1.99 33.81 -23.18
N SER A 133 1.50 35.03 -23.40
CA SER A 133 0.67 35.37 -24.57
C SER A 133 -0.51 34.41 -24.75
N SER A 134 -1.15 34.02 -23.64
CA SER A 134 -2.27 33.05 -23.58
C SER A 134 -1.93 31.64 -24.10
N LYS A 135 -0.65 31.27 -24.11
CA LYS A 135 -0.17 29.93 -24.45
C LYS A 135 0.49 29.30 -23.23
N ASP A 136 0.09 28.07 -22.90
CA ASP A 136 0.71 27.29 -21.84
C ASP A 136 2.07 26.75 -22.30
N LEU A 137 3.03 26.74 -21.38
CA LEU A 137 4.39 26.24 -21.55
C LEU A 137 4.68 25.08 -20.59
N LEU A 138 4.12 25.15 -19.37
CA LEU A 138 4.23 24.11 -18.35
C LEU A 138 2.94 24.04 -17.53
N LYS A 139 2.35 22.85 -17.43
CA LYS A 139 1.11 22.64 -16.68
C LYS A 139 1.12 21.30 -15.93
N LEU A 140 0.55 21.26 -14.74
CA LEU A 140 0.36 20.02 -13.97
C LEU A 140 -0.86 19.25 -14.49
N SER A 141 -0.74 17.92 -14.53
CA SER A 141 -1.79 16.98 -14.90
C SER A 141 -1.73 15.73 -14.00
N GLY A 142 -2.38 15.80 -12.84
CA GLY A 142 -2.38 14.71 -11.86
C GLY A 142 -0.98 14.35 -11.39
N SER A 143 -0.51 13.15 -11.73
CA SER A 143 0.83 12.63 -11.39
C SER A 143 1.93 12.93 -12.40
N SER A 144 1.61 13.77 -13.39
CA SER A 144 2.49 14.16 -14.49
C SER A 144 2.43 15.66 -14.70
N PHE A 145 3.36 16.19 -15.50
CA PHE A 145 3.31 17.54 -16.02
C PHE A 145 3.45 17.53 -17.53
N ILE A 146 2.92 18.55 -18.18
CA ILE A 146 2.93 18.72 -19.63
C ILE A 146 3.79 19.93 -19.94
N VAL A 147 4.76 19.76 -20.82
CA VAL A 147 5.61 20.83 -21.37
C VAL A 147 5.24 21.06 -22.82
N TYR A 148 5.37 22.29 -23.28
CA TYR A 148 4.98 22.70 -24.63
C TYR A 148 6.15 23.36 -25.36
N SER A 149 6.17 23.17 -26.68
CA SER A 149 6.99 23.96 -27.60
C SER A 149 6.09 25.01 -28.26
N GLN A 150 6.48 26.29 -28.16
CA GLN A 150 5.79 27.42 -28.78
C GLN A 150 6.78 28.20 -29.66
N SER A 151 6.37 29.34 -30.21
CA SER A 151 7.30 30.19 -30.96
C SER A 151 8.41 30.76 -30.07
N GLU A 152 9.51 31.19 -30.70
CA GLU A 152 10.68 31.76 -30.01
C GLU A 152 10.37 32.97 -29.10
N PHE A 153 9.28 33.68 -29.38
CA PHE A 153 8.80 34.83 -28.59
C PHE A 153 7.94 34.43 -27.38
N VAL A 154 7.40 33.21 -27.39
CA VAL A 154 6.56 32.68 -26.31
C VAL A 154 7.40 31.82 -25.39
N GLY A 155 8.15 30.85 -25.92
CA GLY A 155 9.02 29.98 -25.15
C GLY A 155 9.03 28.54 -25.66
N ASP A 156 10.01 27.76 -25.20
CA ASP A 156 10.12 26.36 -25.57
C ASP A 156 10.66 25.52 -24.41
N LEU A 157 9.79 24.70 -23.82
CA LEU A 157 10.13 23.72 -22.79
C LEU A 157 10.16 22.29 -23.34
N ASN A 158 10.07 22.12 -24.67
CA ASN A 158 10.08 20.83 -25.34
C ASN A 158 10.96 20.82 -26.61
N GLY A 159 12.03 21.63 -26.62
CA GLY A 159 12.90 21.76 -27.78
C GLY A 159 13.56 20.43 -28.15
N ASN A 160 13.60 20.10 -29.44
CA ASN A 160 14.11 18.82 -29.92
C ASN A 160 15.58 18.61 -29.51
N GLY A 161 15.86 17.53 -28.78
CA GLY A 161 17.21 17.20 -28.30
C GLY A 161 17.72 18.07 -27.16
N VAL A 162 16.92 19.03 -26.67
CA VAL A 162 17.29 19.89 -25.55
C VAL A 162 17.04 19.14 -24.24
N THR A 163 18.02 19.14 -23.34
CA THR A 163 17.86 18.56 -22.00
C THR A 163 17.34 19.62 -21.02
N TYR A 164 16.35 19.23 -20.23
CA TYR A 164 15.77 20.05 -19.18
C TYR A 164 15.91 19.33 -17.84
N HIS A 165 16.12 20.10 -16.78
CA HIS A 165 16.07 19.64 -15.40
C HIS A 165 14.70 19.99 -14.83
N TYR A 166 14.16 19.11 -13.99
CA TYR A 166 12.94 19.41 -13.25
C TYR A 166 13.03 19.00 -11.79
N VAL A 167 12.29 19.71 -10.95
CA VAL A 167 12.00 19.32 -9.57
C VAL A 167 10.50 19.34 -9.37
N ALA A 168 9.92 18.19 -9.11
CA ALA A 168 8.50 17.99 -8.92
C ALA A 168 8.18 17.81 -7.43
N PHE A 169 7.15 18.51 -6.97
CA PHE A 169 6.69 18.52 -5.58
C PHE A 169 5.26 18.00 -5.53
N GLY A 170 4.98 17.07 -4.61
CA GLY A 170 3.68 16.46 -4.38
C GLY A 170 3.16 16.68 -2.98
#